data_AF-A0A0G4EU68-F1
#
_entry.id   AF-A0A0G4EU68-F1
#
_cell.length_a   1.000
_cell.length_b   1.000
_cell.length_c   1.000
_cell.angle_alpha   90.00
_cell.angle_beta   90.00
_cell.angle_gamma   90.00
#
_symmetry.space_group_name_H-M   'P 1'
#
loop_
_entity.id
_entity.type
_entity.pdbx_description
1 polymer ?
#
loop_
_entity_poly.entity_id
_entity_poly.type
_entity_poly.pdbx_seq_one_letter_code
_entity_poly.pdbx_strand_id
1 'polypeptide(L)'
;MADHLIRRSSESFMAAKERADAEMQAIANEISTLVAAEGGTWQLTDTEGEIMVNAGGSVFPVSRRVLLMPYMKHRYISVLLMHHASGLPRDADGHIYLETSPAYFEAFLDELTLYETGRTNTVELPPPKAADPLYADYHALFTREINCYAAPQQTTPPHTASTASTDNPTGSEDQAIQQYLKACEQFLRTHSAAIKQLQGVRDDIRCFLEAMEPFFASPDGSENEILSLTVLGRKVSMMRKTFSRLGPNHPLLTRFATTPPCWADRRVRQTPTKCFVTTVEFARRIAVLPACQLIRPPLLEEGGERHFIDDIEMYGLRYQPYCHLPAADGTDFIAKSAEEWGKVIDMTGKPSPRATLIYKSSRDTFEYPSFLNKVVGKSGLLFAIRQGDTHRFGAFVDGPLTAPQDPTKTNRYKAPLFFFSLSGAYETPTKIELPEERQ
;
A
#
# COMPACT_ATOMS: atom_id res chain seq x y z
N MET A 1 48.81 -32.54 10.13
CA MET A 1 47.90 -31.63 10.89
C MET A 1 47.23 -30.61 9.98
N ALA A 2 47.97 -29.98 9.04
CA ALA A 2 47.43 -29.04 8.05
C ALA A 2 46.37 -29.65 7.10
N ASP A 3 46.61 -30.83 6.52
CA ASP A 3 45.64 -31.50 5.62
C ASP A 3 44.27 -31.77 6.26
N HIS A 4 44.25 -32.14 7.54
CA HIS A 4 43.01 -32.41 8.27
C HIS A 4 42.20 -31.14 8.53
N LEU A 5 42.88 -29.99 8.70
CA LEU A 5 42.23 -28.68 8.87
C LEU A 5 41.67 -28.16 7.54
N ILE A 6 42.41 -28.34 6.44
CA ILE A 6 41.97 -27.96 5.08
C ILE A 6 40.74 -28.77 4.68
N ARG A 7 40.74 -30.09 4.90
CA ARG A 7 39.60 -30.95 4.55
C ARG A 7 38.34 -30.56 5.33
N ARG A 8 38.47 -30.31 6.64
CA ARG A 8 37.35 -29.88 7.48
C ARG A 8 36.82 -28.49 7.10
N SER A 9 37.71 -27.56 6.74
CA SER A 9 37.32 -26.23 6.24
C SER A 9 36.61 -26.31 4.89
N SER A 10 37.06 -27.21 4.00
CA SER A 10 36.42 -27.45 2.72
C SER A 10 35.03 -28.07 2.85
N GLU A 11 34.88 -29.10 3.70
CA GLU A 11 33.58 -29.70 4.02
C GLU A 11 32.60 -28.66 4.61
N SER A 12 33.09 -27.80 5.53
CA SER A 12 32.28 -26.70 6.10
C SER A 12 31.88 -25.66 5.07
N PHE A 13 32.75 -25.32 4.12
CA PHE A 13 32.45 -24.37 3.05
C PHE A 13 31.41 -24.93 2.07
N MET A 14 31.54 -26.19 1.67
CA MET A 14 30.57 -26.86 0.82
C MET A 14 29.17 -26.91 1.47
N ALA A 15 29.09 -27.24 2.75
CA ALA A 15 27.82 -27.21 3.48
C ALA A 15 27.22 -25.79 3.58
N ALA A 16 28.06 -24.76 3.74
CA ALA A 16 27.60 -23.37 3.76
C ALA A 16 27.08 -22.93 2.37
N LYS A 17 27.75 -23.37 1.30
CA LYS A 17 27.32 -23.15 -0.08
C LYS A 17 25.98 -23.82 -0.37
N GLU A 18 25.83 -25.11 -0.06
CA GLU A 18 24.58 -25.84 -0.26
C GLU A 18 23.42 -25.19 0.50
N ARG A 19 23.66 -24.71 1.73
CA ARG A 19 22.64 -23.99 2.50
C ARG A 19 22.24 -22.67 1.84
N ALA A 20 23.21 -21.90 1.34
CA ALA A 20 22.94 -20.64 0.66
C ALA A 20 22.16 -20.85 -0.65
N ASP A 21 22.52 -21.87 -1.43
CA ASP A 21 21.82 -22.25 -2.65
C ASP A 21 20.37 -22.68 -2.36
N ALA A 22 20.16 -23.48 -1.30
CA ALA A 22 18.84 -23.90 -0.86
C ALA A 22 17.97 -22.72 -0.38
N GLU A 23 18.55 -21.77 0.37
CA GLU A 23 17.85 -20.57 0.83
C GLU A 23 17.44 -19.67 -0.35
N MET A 24 18.35 -19.46 -1.31
CA MET A 24 18.08 -18.71 -2.52
C MET A 24 16.93 -19.33 -3.34
N GLN A 25 16.96 -20.65 -3.52
CA GLN A 25 15.89 -21.37 -4.23
C GLN A 25 14.56 -21.29 -3.48
N ALA A 26 14.57 -21.39 -2.14
CA ALA A 26 13.37 -21.27 -1.32
C ALA A 26 12.71 -19.90 -1.49
N ILE A 27 13.49 -18.81 -1.44
CA ILE A 27 12.98 -17.45 -1.63
C ILE A 27 12.45 -17.26 -3.07
N ALA A 28 13.17 -17.75 -4.08
CA ALA A 28 12.74 -17.66 -5.47
C ALA A 28 11.42 -18.41 -5.73
N ASN A 29 11.26 -19.60 -5.13
CA ASN A 29 10.02 -20.37 -5.18
C ASN A 29 8.88 -19.65 -4.45
N GLU A 30 9.16 -19.05 -3.29
CA GLU A 30 8.19 -18.24 -2.54
C GLU A 30 7.68 -17.07 -3.39
N ILE A 31 8.61 -16.29 -3.99
CA ILE A 31 8.30 -15.20 -4.91
C ILE A 31 7.41 -15.68 -6.06
N SER A 32 7.79 -16.77 -6.72
CA SER A 32 7.03 -17.31 -7.85
C SER A 32 5.63 -17.75 -7.42
N THR A 33 5.51 -18.34 -6.23
CA THR A 33 4.22 -18.77 -5.66
C THR A 33 3.32 -17.57 -5.34
N LEU A 34 3.87 -16.52 -4.72
CA LEU A 34 3.13 -15.30 -4.39
C LEU A 34 2.56 -14.63 -5.65
N VAL A 35 3.37 -14.52 -6.71
CA VAL A 35 2.94 -13.92 -7.97
C VAL A 35 1.88 -14.77 -8.66
N ALA A 36 2.09 -16.09 -8.76
CA ALA A 36 1.14 -16.98 -9.40
C ALA A 36 -0.20 -17.09 -8.66
N ALA A 37 -0.20 -16.99 -7.32
CA ALA A 37 -1.41 -17.04 -6.50
C ALA A 37 -2.43 -15.95 -6.88
N GLU A 38 -1.94 -14.76 -7.27
CA GLU A 38 -2.77 -13.63 -7.67
C GLU A 38 -2.83 -13.46 -9.20
N GLY A 39 -2.75 -14.57 -9.94
CA GLY A 39 -2.85 -14.58 -11.40
C GLY A 39 -1.74 -13.77 -12.10
N GLY A 40 -0.59 -13.63 -11.44
CA GLY A 40 0.57 -12.90 -11.91
C GLY A 40 1.43 -13.70 -12.87
N THR A 41 2.06 -12.99 -13.82
CA THR A 41 3.01 -13.56 -14.78
C THR A 41 4.26 -12.69 -14.85
N TRP A 42 5.43 -13.33 -14.96
CA TRP A 42 6.71 -12.60 -15.09
C TRP A 42 6.99 -12.14 -16.51
N GLN A 43 6.60 -12.96 -17.49
CA GLN A 43 6.83 -12.73 -18.90
C GLN A 43 5.52 -12.33 -19.56
N LEU A 44 5.52 -11.18 -20.23
CA LEU A 44 4.37 -10.67 -20.96
C LEU A 44 4.33 -11.30 -22.35
N THR A 45 3.21 -11.91 -22.70
CA THR A 45 2.96 -12.44 -24.05
C THR A 45 2.36 -11.38 -24.97
N ASP A 46 1.47 -10.55 -24.42
CA ASP A 46 0.76 -9.50 -25.17
C ASP A 46 1.25 -8.11 -24.73
N THR A 47 1.97 -7.44 -25.63
CA THR A 47 2.55 -6.11 -25.38
C THR A 47 1.92 -5.01 -26.25
N GLU A 48 1.08 -5.39 -27.21
CA GLU A 48 0.42 -4.49 -28.16
C GLU A 48 -1.11 -4.55 -28.05
N GLY A 49 -1.78 -3.54 -28.57
CA GLY A 49 -3.24 -3.41 -28.52
C GLY A 49 -3.75 -2.81 -27.22
N GLU A 50 -5.02 -3.05 -26.93
CA GLU A 50 -5.76 -2.42 -25.83
C GLU A 50 -6.30 -3.46 -24.83
N ILE A 51 -6.37 -3.07 -23.57
CA ILE A 51 -7.06 -3.77 -22.51
C ILE A 51 -8.38 -3.03 -22.26
N MET A 52 -9.50 -3.75 -22.35
CA MET A 52 -10.80 -3.18 -21.97
C MET A 52 -10.98 -3.26 -20.46
N VAL A 53 -11.04 -2.10 -19.80
CA VAL A 53 -11.16 -1.98 -18.35
C VAL A 53 -12.49 -1.31 -18.00
N ASN A 54 -13.35 -2.03 -17.28
CA ASN A 54 -14.51 -1.48 -16.60
C ASN A 54 -14.08 -0.86 -15.27
N ALA A 55 -13.90 0.45 -15.24
CA ALA A 55 -13.62 1.22 -14.05
C ALA A 55 -14.94 1.72 -13.45
N GLY A 56 -15.39 1.09 -12.36
CA GLY A 56 -16.55 1.54 -11.56
C GLY A 56 -17.89 1.60 -12.31
N GLY A 57 -18.02 0.93 -13.45
CA GLY A 57 -19.23 0.89 -14.29
C GLY A 57 -19.07 1.48 -15.69
N SER A 58 -17.95 2.16 -15.97
CA SER A 58 -17.64 2.70 -17.31
C SER A 58 -16.46 1.94 -17.92
N VAL A 59 -16.57 1.59 -19.20
CA VAL A 59 -15.56 0.78 -19.90
C VAL A 59 -14.65 1.70 -20.70
N PHE A 60 -13.33 1.52 -20.51
CA PHE A 60 -12.29 2.30 -21.17
C PHE A 60 -11.28 1.38 -21.86
N PRO A 61 -10.82 1.74 -23.07
CA PRO A 61 -9.66 1.10 -23.68
C PRO A 61 -8.37 1.64 -23.04
N VAL A 62 -7.45 0.74 -22.71
CA VAL A 62 -6.14 1.11 -22.15
C VAL A 62 -5.03 0.53 -23.03
N SER A 63 -4.20 1.39 -23.62
CA SER A 63 -3.08 0.99 -24.47
C SER A 63 -2.06 0.17 -23.67
N ARG A 64 -1.75 -1.05 -24.12
CA ARG A 64 -0.67 -1.87 -23.51
C ARG A 64 0.69 -1.23 -23.67
N ARG A 65 0.90 -0.57 -24.82
CA ARG A 65 2.16 0.09 -25.14
C ARG A 65 2.51 1.17 -24.12
N VAL A 66 1.56 2.04 -23.79
CA VAL A 66 1.82 3.13 -22.83
C VAL A 66 2.06 2.61 -21.40
N LEU A 67 1.39 1.54 -20.99
CA LEU A 67 1.64 0.90 -19.69
C LEU A 67 3.07 0.34 -19.59
N LEU A 68 3.70 0.00 -20.72
CA LEU A 68 5.07 -0.53 -20.80
C LEU A 68 6.14 0.53 -21.08
N MET A 69 5.76 1.79 -21.28
CA MET A 69 6.71 2.88 -21.49
C MET A 69 7.52 3.19 -20.21
N PRO A 70 8.72 3.80 -20.32
CA PRO A 70 9.69 3.88 -19.22
C PRO A 70 9.17 4.43 -17.89
N TYR A 71 8.30 5.44 -17.92
CA TYR A 71 7.72 6.04 -16.71
C TYR A 71 6.65 5.15 -16.08
N MET A 72 5.90 4.40 -16.89
CA MET A 72 4.73 3.65 -16.47
C MET A 72 5.00 2.20 -16.10
N LYS A 73 5.98 1.53 -16.73
CA LYS A 73 6.20 0.07 -16.57
C LYS A 73 6.44 -0.43 -15.14
N HIS A 74 6.81 0.47 -14.24
CA HIS A 74 7.05 0.17 -12.82
C HIS A 74 5.95 0.68 -11.89
N ARG A 75 4.88 1.27 -12.44
CA ARG A 75 3.76 1.79 -11.67
C ARG A 75 2.81 0.65 -11.31
N TYR A 76 2.24 0.69 -10.12
CA TYR A 76 1.33 -0.34 -9.61
C TYR A 76 0.21 -0.65 -10.60
N ILE A 77 -0.42 0.37 -11.21
CA ILE A 77 -1.49 0.15 -12.20
C ILE A 77 -1.00 -0.61 -13.45
N SER A 78 0.19 -0.31 -13.94
CA SER A 78 0.77 -1.02 -15.09
C SER A 78 1.10 -2.45 -14.72
N VAL A 79 1.70 -2.69 -13.54
CA VAL A 79 1.98 -4.05 -13.09
C VAL A 79 0.69 -4.85 -12.88
N LEU A 80 -0.34 -4.22 -12.29
CA LEU A 80 -1.64 -4.83 -12.09
C LEU A 80 -2.28 -5.27 -13.43
N LEU A 81 -2.33 -4.35 -14.41
CA LEU A 81 -3.00 -4.61 -15.70
C LEU A 81 -2.16 -5.43 -16.69
N MET A 82 -0.83 -5.38 -16.60
CA MET A 82 0.04 -6.13 -17.51
C MET A 82 0.41 -7.51 -16.96
N HIS A 83 0.82 -7.58 -15.70
CA HIS A 83 1.34 -8.82 -15.11
C HIS A 83 0.26 -9.63 -14.39
N HIS A 84 -0.75 -8.99 -13.78
CA HIS A 84 -1.76 -9.66 -12.95
C HIS A 84 -3.19 -9.63 -13.52
N ALA A 85 -3.35 -9.34 -14.82
CA ALA A 85 -4.67 -9.26 -15.45
C ALA A 85 -5.56 -10.50 -15.26
N SER A 86 -4.96 -11.69 -15.11
CA SER A 86 -5.72 -12.94 -14.92
C SER A 86 -6.28 -13.11 -13.51
N GLY A 87 -5.70 -12.43 -12.51
CA GLY A 87 -6.19 -12.40 -11.14
C GLY A 87 -7.27 -11.36 -10.89
N LEU A 88 -7.61 -10.54 -11.90
CA LEU A 88 -8.63 -9.49 -11.76
C LEU A 88 -10.04 -10.03 -12.08
N PRO A 89 -11.07 -9.53 -11.38
CA PRO A 89 -12.46 -9.85 -11.68
C PRO A 89 -12.85 -9.38 -13.09
N ARG A 90 -13.87 -10.01 -13.67
CA ARG A 90 -14.40 -9.64 -14.99
C ARG A 90 -15.88 -9.33 -14.91
N ASP A 91 -16.30 -8.32 -15.67
CA ASP A 91 -17.72 -8.03 -15.84
C ASP A 91 -18.42 -9.06 -16.77
N ALA A 92 -19.73 -8.91 -16.94
CA ALA A 92 -20.55 -9.82 -17.74
C ALA A 92 -20.14 -9.88 -19.22
N ASP A 93 -19.46 -8.84 -19.72
CA ASP A 93 -18.96 -8.74 -21.09
C ASP A 93 -17.51 -9.25 -21.22
N GLY A 94 -16.91 -9.70 -20.11
CA GLY A 94 -15.55 -10.23 -20.06
C GLY A 94 -14.46 -9.17 -19.89
N HIS A 95 -14.82 -7.90 -19.72
CA HIS A 95 -13.84 -6.83 -19.48
C HIS A 95 -13.24 -6.95 -18.09
N ILE A 96 -11.99 -6.52 -17.92
CA ILE A 96 -11.36 -6.45 -16.60
C ILE A 96 -12.10 -5.42 -15.76
N TYR A 97 -12.54 -5.79 -14.56
CA TYR A 97 -13.17 -4.87 -13.63
C TYR A 97 -12.15 -4.29 -12.65
N LEU A 98 -12.12 -2.96 -12.54
CA LEU A 98 -11.30 -2.25 -11.57
C LEU A 98 -12.20 -1.43 -10.65
N GLU A 99 -12.04 -1.66 -9.34
CA GLU A 99 -12.78 -0.97 -8.29
C GLU A 99 -12.21 0.44 -8.06
N THR A 100 -12.39 1.32 -9.05
CA THR A 100 -11.97 2.72 -9.00
C THR A 100 -13.06 3.66 -9.50
N SER A 101 -12.86 4.97 -9.31
CA SER A 101 -13.75 5.99 -9.84
C SER A 101 -13.63 6.07 -11.37
N PRO A 102 -14.76 6.02 -12.12
CA PRO A 102 -14.74 6.29 -13.56
C PRO A 102 -14.15 7.66 -13.89
N ALA A 103 -14.46 8.68 -13.08
CA ALA A 103 -13.99 10.05 -13.30
C ALA A 103 -12.48 10.19 -13.07
N TYR A 104 -11.95 9.52 -12.05
CA TYR A 104 -10.50 9.41 -11.88
C TYR A 104 -9.85 8.68 -13.05
N PHE A 105 -10.42 7.54 -13.46
CA PHE A 105 -9.80 6.71 -14.48
C PHE A 105 -9.77 7.42 -15.83
N GLU A 106 -10.84 8.10 -16.22
CA GLU A 106 -10.88 8.99 -17.39
C GLU A 106 -9.78 10.07 -17.32
N ALA A 107 -9.67 10.77 -16.19
CA ALA A 107 -8.63 11.78 -15.99
C ALA A 107 -7.20 11.20 -16.09
N PHE A 108 -6.99 10.01 -15.55
CA PHE A 108 -5.72 9.31 -15.62
C PHE A 108 -5.38 8.92 -17.08
N LEU A 109 -6.36 8.47 -17.86
CA LEU A 109 -6.17 8.11 -19.27
C LEU A 109 -5.90 9.34 -20.15
N ASP A 110 -6.48 10.50 -19.84
CA ASP A 110 -6.12 11.76 -20.51
C ASP A 110 -4.63 12.06 -20.35
N GLU A 111 -4.11 12.01 -19.11
CA GLU A 111 -2.69 12.24 -18.83
C GLU A 111 -1.78 11.16 -19.43
N LEU A 112 -2.25 9.90 -19.42
CA LEU A 112 -1.57 8.78 -20.06
C LEU A 112 -1.45 8.97 -21.58
N THR A 113 -2.48 9.55 -22.21
CA THR A 113 -2.48 9.89 -23.64
C THR A 113 -1.47 10.99 -23.96
N LEU A 114 -1.38 12.02 -23.10
CA LEU A 114 -0.36 13.07 -23.26
C LEU A 114 1.05 12.49 -23.15
N TYR A 115 1.26 11.54 -22.23
CA TYR A 115 2.54 10.83 -22.09
C TYR A 115 2.84 9.95 -23.31
N GLU A 116 1.88 9.15 -23.78
CA GLU A 116 2.04 8.28 -24.94
C GLU A 116 2.39 9.06 -26.22
N THR A 117 1.78 10.25 -26.37
CA THR A 117 2.01 11.14 -27.53
C THR A 117 3.25 12.01 -27.40
N GLY A 118 4.05 11.85 -26.33
CA GLY A 118 5.29 12.60 -26.10
C GLY A 118 5.08 14.08 -25.76
N ARG A 119 3.86 14.48 -25.36
CA ARG A 119 3.54 15.85 -24.93
C ARG A 119 3.97 16.13 -23.49
N THR A 120 4.16 15.08 -22.70
CA THR A 120 4.71 15.12 -21.34
C THR A 120 5.62 13.91 -21.13
N ASN A 121 6.48 13.99 -20.11
CA ASN A 121 7.36 12.89 -19.69
C ASN A 121 6.87 12.20 -18.39
N THR A 122 5.76 12.65 -17.83
CA THR A 122 5.16 12.16 -16.59
C THR A 122 3.65 12.01 -16.76
N VAL A 123 3.01 11.28 -15.84
CA VAL A 123 1.55 11.13 -15.79
C VAL A 123 1.09 11.69 -14.44
N GLU A 124 0.91 13.01 -14.39
CA GLU A 124 0.52 13.75 -13.18
C GLU A 124 -0.83 14.39 -13.38
N LEU A 125 -1.70 14.36 -12.36
CA LEU A 125 -3.01 14.99 -12.46
C LEU A 125 -2.90 16.53 -12.51
N PRO A 126 -3.82 17.20 -13.22
CA PRO A 126 -3.88 18.66 -13.22
C PRO A 126 -4.24 19.18 -11.82
N PRO A 127 -3.80 20.40 -11.42
CA PRO A 127 -3.89 20.88 -10.05
C PRO A 127 -5.27 20.77 -9.38
N PRO A 128 -6.41 21.07 -10.05
CA PRO A 128 -7.73 20.92 -9.44
C PRO A 128 -8.04 19.47 -9.07
N LYS A 129 -7.66 18.50 -9.91
CA LYS A 129 -7.85 17.07 -9.65
C LYS A 129 -6.85 16.57 -8.61
N ALA A 130 -5.60 17.02 -8.67
CA ALA A 130 -4.57 16.68 -7.69
C ALA A 130 -4.91 17.16 -6.26
N ALA A 131 -5.73 18.20 -6.13
CA ALA A 131 -6.22 18.70 -4.83
C ALA A 131 -7.47 17.98 -4.31
N ASP A 132 -8.19 17.23 -5.17
CA ASP A 132 -9.42 16.54 -4.81
C ASP A 132 -9.12 15.08 -4.42
N PRO A 133 -9.44 14.64 -3.18
CA PRO A 133 -9.23 13.27 -2.72
C PRO A 133 -9.89 12.20 -3.61
N LEU A 134 -10.96 12.56 -4.34
CA LEU A 134 -11.60 11.64 -5.30
C LEU A 134 -10.61 11.16 -6.37
N TYR A 135 -9.65 12.00 -6.76
CA TYR A 135 -8.63 11.67 -7.76
C TYR A 135 -7.28 11.37 -7.11
N ALA A 136 -6.84 12.23 -6.19
CA ALA A 136 -5.51 12.19 -5.62
C ALA A 136 -5.21 10.87 -4.89
N ASP A 137 -6.19 10.30 -4.17
CA ASP A 137 -5.98 9.06 -3.42
C ASP A 137 -5.72 7.86 -4.34
N TYR A 138 -6.49 7.73 -5.42
CA TYR A 138 -6.27 6.69 -6.43
C TYR A 138 -4.97 6.90 -7.18
N HIS A 139 -4.68 8.16 -7.55
CA HIS A 139 -3.45 8.50 -8.25
C HIS A 139 -2.23 8.10 -7.42
N ALA A 140 -2.18 8.52 -6.15
CA ALA A 140 -1.10 8.21 -5.23
C ALA A 140 -0.92 6.71 -4.99
N LEU A 141 -1.99 5.91 -5.06
CA LEU A 141 -1.91 4.46 -4.97
C LEU A 141 -1.36 3.84 -6.27
N PHE A 142 -1.94 4.20 -7.40
CA PHE A 142 -1.66 3.58 -8.69
C PHE A 142 -0.31 3.98 -9.30
N THR A 143 0.22 5.16 -8.96
CA THR A 143 1.53 5.63 -9.41
C THR A 143 2.70 5.23 -8.50
N ARG A 144 2.45 4.44 -7.45
CA ARG A 144 3.53 3.82 -6.65
C ARG A 144 4.44 2.97 -7.52
N GLU A 145 5.71 2.95 -7.18
CA GLU A 145 6.73 2.20 -7.91
C GLU A 145 6.97 0.82 -7.32
N ILE A 146 7.21 -0.14 -8.21
CA ILE A 146 7.74 -1.47 -7.91
C ILE A 146 8.79 -1.83 -8.95
N ASN A 147 10.00 -2.16 -8.47
CA ASN A 147 11.16 -2.32 -9.35
C ASN A 147 11.47 -3.77 -9.72
N CYS A 148 10.73 -4.74 -9.18
CA CYS A 148 11.03 -6.16 -9.38
C CYS A 148 10.45 -6.79 -10.65
N TYR A 149 9.49 -6.14 -11.33
CA TYR A 149 8.94 -6.60 -12.62
C TYR A 149 9.74 -6.11 -13.84
N ALA A 150 10.93 -5.54 -13.61
CA ALA A 150 11.86 -5.29 -14.70
C ALA A 150 12.30 -6.63 -15.32
N ALA A 151 12.36 -6.69 -16.66
CA ALA A 151 13.06 -7.79 -17.32
C ALA A 151 14.45 -7.94 -16.68
N PRO A 152 14.90 -9.16 -16.34
CA PRO A 152 16.23 -9.33 -15.82
C PRO A 152 17.18 -8.74 -16.87
N GLN A 153 17.86 -7.64 -16.51
CA GLN A 153 19.15 -7.38 -17.12
C GLN A 153 19.90 -8.67 -16.93
N GLN A 154 20.31 -9.30 -18.02
CA GLN A 154 21.16 -10.48 -17.99
C GLN A 154 22.30 -10.15 -17.05
N THR A 155 22.19 -10.58 -15.79
CA THR A 155 23.32 -10.84 -14.97
C THR A 155 23.95 -12.00 -15.69
N THR A 156 24.90 -11.66 -16.57
CA THR A 156 25.88 -12.60 -17.08
C THR A 156 26.19 -13.51 -15.90
N PRO A 157 25.90 -14.82 -16.00
CA PRO A 157 26.22 -15.72 -14.90
C PRO A 157 27.66 -15.42 -14.51
N PRO A 158 27.97 -15.17 -13.22
CA PRO A 158 29.35 -14.97 -12.83
C PRO A 158 30.09 -16.17 -13.38
N HIS A 159 31.00 -15.88 -14.33
CA HIS A 159 31.74 -16.86 -15.10
C HIS A 159 31.99 -18.07 -14.21
N THR A 160 31.45 -19.22 -14.62
CA THR A 160 31.81 -20.52 -14.05
C THR A 160 33.29 -20.44 -13.76
N ALA A 161 33.64 -20.40 -12.46
CA ALA A 161 35.02 -20.37 -12.04
C ALA A 161 35.64 -21.56 -12.75
N SER A 162 36.49 -21.27 -13.75
CA SER A 162 37.17 -22.29 -14.52
C SER A 162 37.78 -23.21 -13.49
N THR A 163 37.41 -24.49 -13.56
CA THR A 163 38.17 -25.57 -12.94
C THR A 163 39.63 -25.27 -13.18
N ALA A 164 40.33 -24.91 -12.11
CA ALA A 164 41.72 -24.51 -12.17
C ALA A 164 42.46 -25.59 -12.97
N SER A 165 42.98 -25.20 -14.12
CA SER A 165 43.96 -25.98 -14.84
C SER A 165 45.09 -26.28 -13.86
N THR A 166 45.41 -27.56 -13.74
CA THR A 166 46.56 -28.12 -13.05
C THR A 166 47.85 -27.68 -13.77
N ASP A 167 48.17 -26.39 -13.68
CA ASP A 167 49.51 -25.90 -13.96
C ASP A 167 50.20 -25.63 -12.62
N ASN A 168 51.25 -26.41 -12.39
CA ASN A 168 52.07 -26.44 -11.18
C ASN A 168 52.41 -25.04 -10.66
N PRO A 169 51.96 -24.65 -9.45
CA PRO A 169 52.45 -23.45 -8.81
C PRO A 169 53.70 -23.81 -7.98
N THR A 170 54.83 -23.24 -8.37
CA THR A 170 56.03 -23.08 -7.54
C THR A 170 55.81 -22.06 -6.40
N GLY A 171 54.64 -22.08 -5.76
CA GLY A 171 54.26 -21.20 -4.67
C GLY A 171 54.18 -21.96 -3.34
N SER A 172 54.54 -21.30 -2.24
CA SER A 172 54.45 -21.86 -0.89
C SER A 172 53.00 -22.28 -0.56
N GLU A 173 52.81 -23.38 0.17
CA GLU A 173 51.50 -23.92 0.59
C GLU A 173 50.58 -22.85 1.23
N ASP A 174 51.16 -21.85 1.90
CA ASP A 174 50.42 -20.73 2.50
C ASP A 174 49.70 -19.86 1.46
N GLN A 175 50.26 -19.69 0.25
CA GLN A 175 49.62 -18.89 -0.80
C GLN A 175 48.38 -19.58 -1.38
N ALA A 176 48.41 -20.91 -1.52
CA ALA A 176 47.27 -21.69 -2.00
C ALA A 176 46.11 -21.67 -0.99
N ILE A 177 46.41 -21.78 0.30
CA ILE A 177 45.41 -21.68 1.38
C ILE A 177 44.79 -20.29 1.42
N GLN A 178 45.60 -19.22 1.30
CA GLN A 178 45.08 -17.86 1.27
C GLN A 178 44.19 -17.58 0.05
N GLN A 179 44.52 -18.11 -1.12
CA GLN A 179 43.67 -17.99 -2.32
C GLN A 179 42.33 -18.71 -2.15
N TYR A 180 42.34 -19.93 -1.58
CA TYR A 180 41.13 -20.68 -1.29
C TYR A 180 40.21 -19.95 -0.31
N LEU A 181 40.75 -19.40 0.78
CA LEU A 181 39.98 -18.64 1.76
C LEU A 181 39.38 -17.36 1.15
N LYS A 182 40.15 -16.62 0.34
CA LYS A 182 39.63 -15.44 -0.37
C LYS A 182 38.49 -15.78 -1.32
N ALA A 183 38.61 -16.88 -2.08
CA ALA A 183 37.54 -17.35 -2.96
C ALA A 183 36.27 -17.73 -2.18
N CYS A 184 36.43 -18.40 -1.03
CA CYS A 184 35.32 -18.74 -0.14
C CYS A 184 34.62 -17.50 0.42
N GLU A 185 35.38 -16.51 0.89
CA GLU A 185 34.83 -15.24 1.39
C GLU A 185 34.08 -14.48 0.29
N GLN A 186 34.66 -14.40 -0.91
CA GLN A 186 34.02 -13.73 -2.04
C GLN A 186 32.73 -14.44 -2.47
N PHE A 187 32.73 -15.77 -2.48
CA PHE A 187 31.54 -16.58 -2.76
C PHE A 187 30.42 -16.29 -1.75
N LEU A 188 30.72 -16.35 -0.45
CA LEU A 188 29.74 -16.10 0.61
C LEU A 188 29.23 -14.67 0.60
N ARG A 189 30.08 -13.68 0.33
CA ARG A 189 29.66 -12.27 0.18
C ARG A 189 28.69 -12.09 -0.98
N THR A 190 28.99 -12.71 -2.12
CA THR A 190 28.14 -12.63 -3.31
C THR A 190 26.78 -13.28 -3.07
N HIS A 191 26.75 -14.46 -2.43
CA HIS A 191 25.50 -15.15 -2.10
C HIS A 191 24.69 -14.40 -1.05
N SER A 192 25.33 -13.88 -0.01
CA SER A 192 24.65 -13.06 1.01
C SER A 192 24.03 -11.81 0.40
N ALA A 193 24.71 -11.17 -0.56
CA ALA A 193 24.16 -10.04 -1.30
C ALA A 193 22.96 -10.46 -2.17
N ALA A 194 23.05 -11.58 -2.89
CA ALA A 194 21.95 -12.10 -3.71
C ALA A 194 20.71 -12.47 -2.87
N ILE A 195 20.90 -13.14 -1.73
CA ILE A 195 19.81 -13.47 -0.79
C ILE A 195 19.13 -12.19 -0.29
N LYS A 196 19.90 -11.18 0.11
CA LYS A 196 19.35 -9.88 0.54
C LYS A 196 18.56 -9.20 -0.58
N GLN A 197 19.04 -9.25 -1.81
CA GLN A 197 18.33 -8.70 -2.97
C GLN A 197 17.01 -9.42 -3.22
N LEU A 198 17.01 -10.76 -3.18
CA LEU A 198 15.80 -11.56 -3.34
C LEU A 198 14.80 -11.33 -2.20
N GLN A 199 15.28 -11.19 -0.96
CA GLN A 199 14.44 -10.81 0.17
C GLN A 199 13.79 -9.44 -0.07
N GLY A 200 14.55 -8.46 -0.55
CA GLY A 200 14.02 -7.16 -0.94
C GLY A 200 12.95 -7.26 -2.03
N VAL A 201 13.20 -8.03 -3.10
CA VAL A 201 12.22 -8.29 -4.17
C VAL A 201 10.94 -8.91 -3.61
N ARG A 202 11.06 -9.93 -2.76
CA ARG A 202 9.92 -10.59 -2.13
C ARG A 202 9.11 -9.60 -1.28
N ASP A 203 9.78 -8.77 -0.50
CA ASP A 203 9.12 -7.81 0.38
C ASP A 203 8.42 -6.71 -0.44
N ASP A 204 9.03 -6.24 -1.53
CA ASP A 204 8.40 -5.33 -2.50
C ASP A 204 7.13 -5.94 -3.12
N ILE A 205 7.19 -7.21 -3.53
CA ILE A 205 6.03 -7.93 -4.10
C ILE A 205 4.92 -8.05 -3.06
N ARG A 206 5.25 -8.42 -1.81
CA ARG A 206 4.24 -8.47 -0.75
C ARG A 206 3.58 -7.11 -0.54
N CYS A 207 4.37 -6.02 -0.47
CA CYS A 207 3.81 -4.68 -0.35
C CYS A 207 2.91 -4.29 -1.54
N PHE A 208 3.22 -4.73 -2.76
CA PHE A 208 2.35 -4.56 -3.91
C PHE A 208 1.06 -5.39 -3.79
N LEU A 209 1.17 -6.69 -3.52
CA LEU A 209 0.02 -7.58 -3.41
C LEU A 209 -0.92 -7.16 -2.27
N GLU A 210 -0.37 -6.80 -1.10
CA GLU A 210 -1.15 -6.26 0.02
C GLU A 210 -1.90 -4.97 -0.35
N ALA A 211 -1.27 -4.08 -1.12
CA ALA A 211 -1.90 -2.84 -1.55
C ALA A 211 -2.96 -3.07 -2.65
N MET A 212 -2.79 -4.10 -3.49
CA MET A 212 -3.66 -4.39 -4.63
C MET A 212 -4.71 -5.48 -4.35
N GLU A 213 -4.63 -6.17 -3.21
CA GLU A 213 -5.62 -7.15 -2.75
C GLU A 213 -7.09 -6.70 -2.92
N PRO A 214 -7.46 -5.44 -2.65
CA PRO A 214 -8.84 -4.99 -2.84
C PRO A 214 -9.32 -5.08 -4.30
N PHE A 215 -8.42 -5.16 -5.28
CA PHE A 215 -8.71 -5.23 -6.71
C PHE A 215 -8.69 -6.66 -7.27
N PHE A 216 -8.01 -7.61 -6.63
CA PHE A 216 -7.95 -9.01 -7.08
C PHE A 216 -9.27 -9.75 -6.86
N ALA A 217 -9.51 -10.81 -7.63
CA ALA A 217 -10.65 -11.68 -7.40
C ALA A 217 -10.48 -12.42 -6.06
N SER A 218 -11.53 -12.43 -5.23
CA SER A 218 -11.62 -13.29 -4.06
C SER A 218 -11.65 -14.77 -4.47
N PRO A 219 -11.05 -15.68 -3.70
CA PRO A 219 -11.25 -17.12 -3.88
C PRO A 219 -12.73 -17.54 -3.77
N ASP A 220 -13.53 -16.78 -3.00
CA ASP A 220 -14.98 -16.92 -2.99
C ASP A 220 -15.57 -16.22 -4.21
N GLY A 221 -15.94 -17.01 -5.23
CA GLY A 221 -16.53 -16.49 -6.47
C GLY A 221 -17.79 -15.66 -6.25
N SER A 222 -18.53 -15.84 -5.15
CA SER A 222 -19.72 -15.03 -4.85
C SER A 222 -19.35 -13.58 -4.50
N GLU A 223 -18.21 -13.37 -3.86
CA GLU A 223 -17.71 -12.05 -3.48
C GLU A 223 -17.26 -11.21 -4.69
N ASN A 224 -16.94 -11.87 -5.81
CA ASN A 224 -16.54 -11.23 -7.07
C ASN A 224 -17.70 -10.71 -7.90
N GLU A 225 -18.94 -10.92 -7.49
CA GLU A 225 -20.11 -10.44 -8.21
C GLU A 225 -20.08 -8.91 -8.34
N ILE A 226 -20.14 -8.41 -9.58
CA ILE A 226 -20.18 -6.98 -9.88
C ILE A 226 -21.64 -6.53 -9.91
N LEU A 227 -22.07 -5.88 -8.83
CA LEU A 227 -23.41 -5.34 -8.71
C LEU A 227 -23.47 -3.98 -9.42
N SER A 228 -24.52 -3.76 -10.21
CA SER A 228 -24.66 -2.54 -11.02
C SER A 228 -26.03 -1.89 -10.87
N LEU A 229 -26.03 -0.55 -10.87
CA LEU A 229 -27.23 0.29 -10.94
C LEU A 229 -27.10 1.28 -12.09
N THR A 230 -28.23 1.60 -12.72
CA THR A 230 -28.29 2.67 -13.73
C THR A 230 -28.89 3.92 -13.11
N VAL A 231 -28.13 5.00 -13.06
CA VAL A 231 -28.53 6.30 -12.50
C VAL A 231 -28.43 7.36 -13.59
N LEU A 232 -29.58 7.90 -14.01
CA LEU A 232 -29.69 8.81 -15.17
C LEU A 232 -28.93 8.33 -16.42
N GLY A 233 -29.07 7.04 -16.75
CA GLY A 233 -28.41 6.43 -17.91
C GLY A 233 -26.95 6.06 -17.71
N ARG A 234 -26.35 6.39 -16.56
CA ARG A 234 -24.97 6.00 -16.22
C ARG A 234 -24.97 4.72 -15.40
N LYS A 235 -24.15 3.75 -15.78
CA LYS A 235 -23.92 2.53 -15.01
C LYS A 235 -22.94 2.85 -13.89
N VAL A 236 -23.33 2.56 -12.66
CA VAL A 236 -22.50 2.61 -11.46
C VAL A 236 -22.36 1.18 -10.98
N SER A 237 -21.13 0.70 -10.87
CA SER A 237 -20.84 -0.70 -10.51
C SER A 237 -19.92 -0.76 -9.30
N MET A 238 -20.11 -1.78 -8.46
CA MET A 238 -19.24 -2.11 -7.32
C MET A 238 -19.27 -3.62 -7.11
N MET A 239 -18.15 -4.21 -6.71
CA MET A 239 -18.10 -5.62 -6.32
C MET A 239 -18.84 -5.84 -5.00
N ARG A 240 -19.42 -7.04 -4.86
CA ARG A 240 -20.03 -7.51 -3.60
C ARG A 240 -19.03 -7.45 -2.44
N LYS A 241 -17.78 -7.89 -2.64
CA LYS A 241 -16.73 -7.83 -1.61
C LYS A 241 -16.48 -6.41 -1.08
N THR A 242 -16.54 -5.42 -1.98
CA THR A 242 -16.34 -4.00 -1.65
C THR A 242 -17.44 -3.51 -0.72
N PHE A 243 -18.69 -3.94 -0.95
CA PHE A 243 -19.78 -3.67 -0.02
C PHE A 243 -19.62 -4.40 1.32
N SER A 244 -19.20 -5.67 1.31
CA SER A 244 -19.02 -6.47 2.52
C SER A 244 -18.03 -5.81 3.50
N ARG A 245 -17.02 -5.09 3.00
CA ARG A 245 -16.06 -4.32 3.82
C ARG A 245 -16.69 -3.15 4.56
N LEU A 246 -17.80 -2.61 4.06
CA LEU A 246 -18.57 -1.57 4.74
C LEU A 246 -19.52 -2.16 5.81
N GLY A 247 -19.74 -3.47 5.77
CA GLY A 247 -20.58 -4.23 6.68
C GLY A 247 -21.64 -5.08 5.95
N PRO A 248 -22.02 -6.25 6.50
CA PRO A 248 -22.86 -7.24 5.81
C PRO A 248 -24.28 -6.75 5.49
N ASN A 249 -24.77 -5.69 6.14
CA ASN A 249 -26.09 -5.11 5.94
C ASN A 249 -26.01 -3.62 5.57
N HIS A 250 -24.90 -3.18 4.97
CA HIS A 250 -24.71 -1.77 4.64
C HIS A 250 -25.80 -1.26 3.66
N PRO A 251 -26.42 -0.08 3.87
CA PRO A 251 -27.53 0.39 3.03
C PRO A 251 -27.21 0.46 1.53
N LEU A 252 -25.96 0.73 1.16
CA LEU A 252 -25.51 0.66 -0.23
C LEU A 252 -25.57 -0.77 -0.81
N LEU A 253 -25.21 -1.80 -0.05
CA LEU A 253 -25.36 -3.19 -0.51
C LEU A 253 -26.82 -3.50 -0.84
N THR A 254 -27.72 -3.16 0.08
CA THR A 254 -29.17 -3.33 -0.07
C THR A 254 -29.70 -2.57 -1.29
N ARG A 255 -29.10 -1.43 -1.61
CA ARG A 255 -29.48 -0.61 -2.76
C ARG A 255 -29.05 -1.23 -4.09
N PHE A 256 -27.88 -1.87 -4.14
CA PHE A 256 -27.36 -2.53 -5.34
C PHE A 256 -27.88 -3.96 -5.53
N ALA A 257 -28.22 -4.66 -4.45
CA ALA A 257 -28.69 -6.04 -4.46
C ALA A 257 -29.94 -6.24 -5.34
N THR A 258 -29.96 -7.36 -6.06
CA THR A 258 -31.11 -7.86 -6.84
C THR A 258 -31.97 -8.84 -6.07
N THR A 259 -31.46 -9.34 -4.94
CA THR A 259 -32.11 -10.33 -4.07
C THR A 259 -32.39 -9.73 -2.70
N PRO A 260 -33.52 -10.07 -2.05
CA PRO A 260 -33.81 -9.62 -0.69
C PRO A 260 -32.70 -9.97 0.33
N PRO A 261 -32.38 -9.07 1.28
CA PRO A 261 -32.95 -7.73 1.45
C PRO A 261 -32.43 -6.76 0.36
N CYS A 262 -33.36 -6.15 -0.37
CA CYS A 262 -33.07 -5.16 -1.42
C CYS A 262 -34.15 -4.08 -1.42
N TRP A 263 -33.86 -2.91 -2.01
CA TRP A 263 -34.87 -1.85 -2.15
C TRP A 263 -35.90 -2.23 -3.22
N ALA A 264 -37.19 -1.94 -2.97
CA ALA A 264 -38.26 -2.22 -3.92
C ALA A 264 -38.15 -1.40 -5.22
N ASP A 265 -37.74 -0.13 -5.13
CA ASP A 265 -37.39 0.69 -6.30
C ASP A 265 -35.88 0.72 -6.52
N ARG A 266 -35.47 0.27 -7.70
CA ARG A 266 -34.09 0.28 -8.18
C ARG A 266 -33.65 1.66 -8.68
N ARG A 267 -34.59 2.56 -8.95
CA ARG A 267 -34.27 3.94 -9.38
C ARG A 267 -33.84 4.77 -8.18
N VAL A 268 -32.76 5.52 -8.36
CA VAL A 268 -32.30 6.51 -7.37
C VAL A 268 -33.03 7.82 -7.67
N ARG A 269 -34.16 8.06 -6.98
CA ARG A 269 -34.98 9.27 -7.13
C ARG A 269 -34.90 10.24 -5.95
N GLN A 270 -34.46 9.74 -4.80
CA GLN A 270 -34.45 10.47 -3.53
C GLN A 270 -33.19 11.32 -3.35
N THR A 271 -32.12 10.97 -4.06
CA THR A 271 -30.82 11.64 -3.98
C THR A 271 -30.40 12.11 -5.36
N PRO A 272 -29.90 13.35 -5.52
CA PRO A 272 -29.33 13.83 -6.76
C PRO A 272 -28.25 12.88 -7.27
N THR A 273 -28.17 12.68 -8.59
CA THR A 273 -27.24 11.72 -9.18
C THR A 273 -25.79 11.99 -8.83
N LYS A 274 -25.37 13.25 -8.83
CA LYS A 274 -24.02 13.65 -8.42
C LYS A 274 -23.75 13.22 -6.97
N CYS A 275 -24.68 13.50 -6.04
CA CYS A 275 -24.56 13.06 -4.65
C CYS A 275 -24.44 11.54 -4.54
N PHE A 276 -25.34 10.78 -5.17
CA PHE A 276 -25.29 9.31 -5.09
C PHE A 276 -24.00 8.72 -5.63
N VAL A 277 -23.55 9.17 -6.80
CA VAL A 277 -22.28 8.72 -7.40
C VAL A 277 -21.13 9.06 -6.47
N THR A 278 -21.05 10.29 -5.96
CA THR A 278 -20.00 10.72 -5.04
C THR A 278 -20.02 9.96 -3.70
N THR A 279 -21.20 9.59 -3.19
CA THR A 279 -21.34 8.69 -2.02
C THR A 279 -20.77 7.30 -2.32
N VAL A 280 -21.12 6.73 -3.47
CA VAL A 280 -20.58 5.43 -3.93
C VAL A 280 -19.06 5.50 -4.09
N GLU A 281 -18.52 6.59 -4.65
CA GLU A 281 -17.09 6.80 -4.78
C GLU A 281 -16.37 6.84 -3.43
N PHE A 282 -16.95 7.54 -2.44
CA PHE A 282 -16.38 7.58 -1.10
C PHE A 282 -16.40 6.20 -0.43
N ALA A 283 -17.52 5.49 -0.55
CA ALA A 283 -17.65 4.11 -0.10
C ALA A 283 -16.60 3.18 -0.73
N ARG A 284 -16.36 3.36 -2.03
CA ARG A 284 -15.37 2.60 -2.79
C ARG A 284 -13.97 2.88 -2.27
N ARG A 285 -13.58 4.16 -2.10
CA ARG A 285 -12.28 4.53 -1.53
C ARG A 285 -12.08 3.95 -0.14
N ILE A 286 -13.11 4.00 0.72
CA ILE A 286 -13.08 3.33 2.03
C ILE A 286 -12.76 1.85 1.83
N ALA A 287 -13.39 1.14 0.91
CA ALA A 287 -13.14 -0.30 0.78
C ALA A 287 -11.78 -0.69 0.15
N VAL A 288 -11.21 0.17 -0.72
CA VAL A 288 -10.04 -0.20 -1.55
C VAL A 288 -8.73 0.48 -1.18
N LEU A 289 -8.74 1.59 -0.45
CA LEU A 289 -7.49 2.24 -0.07
C LEU A 289 -6.79 1.47 1.06
N PRO A 290 -5.44 1.42 1.04
CA PRO A 290 -4.65 0.68 2.03
C PRO A 290 -4.99 1.02 3.48
N ALA A 291 -4.77 0.06 4.37
CA ALA A 291 -4.87 0.30 5.80
C ALA A 291 -3.95 1.45 6.23
N CYS A 292 -4.35 2.19 7.27
CA CYS A 292 -3.61 3.33 7.83
C CYS A 292 -3.44 4.54 6.89
N GLN A 293 -4.08 4.54 5.72
CA GLN A 293 -4.18 5.70 4.84
C GLN A 293 -5.40 6.54 5.24
N LEU A 294 -5.20 7.85 5.37
CA LEU A 294 -6.30 8.78 5.57
C LEU A 294 -7.12 8.91 4.29
N ILE A 295 -8.44 8.70 4.41
CA ILE A 295 -9.41 8.80 3.34
C ILE A 295 -10.31 9.99 3.66
N ARG A 296 -10.16 11.06 2.90
CA ARG A 296 -10.97 12.26 3.13
C ARG A 296 -12.31 12.17 2.40
N PRO A 297 -13.36 12.82 2.93
CA PRO A 297 -14.59 13.00 2.18
C PRO A 297 -14.31 13.70 0.84
N PRO A 298 -15.16 13.45 -0.17
CA PRO A 298 -15.03 14.11 -1.46
C PRO A 298 -15.22 15.63 -1.31
N LEU A 299 -14.52 16.43 -2.11
CA LEU A 299 -14.73 17.88 -2.11
C LEU A 299 -16.10 18.21 -2.71
N LEU A 300 -16.82 19.11 -2.04
CA LEU A 300 -18.14 19.57 -2.45
C LEU A 300 -18.07 21.01 -2.95
N GLU A 301 -18.95 21.33 -3.89
CA GLU A 301 -19.16 22.72 -4.31
C GLU A 301 -19.76 23.54 -3.17
N GLU A 302 -19.38 24.82 -3.12
CA GLU A 302 -19.83 25.75 -2.09
C GLU A 302 -21.37 25.81 -2.03
N GLY A 303 -21.92 25.68 -0.82
CA GLY A 303 -23.37 25.69 -0.59
C GLY A 303 -24.10 24.34 -0.77
N GLY A 304 -23.43 23.29 -1.26
CA GLY A 304 -24.01 21.95 -1.42
C GLY A 304 -23.84 21.00 -0.23
N GLU A 305 -23.03 21.40 0.76
CA GLU A 305 -22.56 20.51 1.83
C GLU A 305 -23.68 19.92 2.68
N ARG A 306 -24.63 20.74 3.12
CA ARG A 306 -25.72 20.29 4.00
C ARG A 306 -26.55 19.16 3.37
N HIS A 307 -26.95 19.33 2.11
CA HIS A 307 -27.76 18.32 1.42
C HIS A 307 -26.97 17.04 1.15
N PHE A 308 -25.68 17.18 0.81
CA PHE A 308 -24.84 16.01 0.62
C PHE A 308 -24.61 15.23 1.93
N ILE A 309 -24.47 15.91 3.06
CA ILE A 309 -24.37 15.26 4.39
C ILE A 309 -25.61 14.41 4.65
N ASP A 310 -26.80 14.98 4.49
CA ASP A 310 -28.06 14.25 4.69
C ASP A 310 -28.15 13.03 3.74
N ASP A 311 -27.76 13.20 2.47
CA ASP A 311 -27.74 12.14 1.46
C ASP A 311 -26.75 11.01 1.80
N ILE A 312 -25.52 11.34 2.21
CA ILE A 312 -24.50 10.32 2.50
C ILE A 312 -24.85 9.52 3.76
N GLU A 313 -25.45 10.17 4.76
CA GLU A 313 -25.90 9.54 6.00
C GLU A 313 -27.07 8.60 5.78
N MET A 314 -27.99 8.94 4.85
CA MET A 314 -29.06 8.04 4.41
C MET A 314 -28.50 6.70 3.89
N TYR A 315 -27.29 6.72 3.31
CA TYR A 315 -26.61 5.52 2.82
C TYR A 315 -25.67 4.87 3.84
N GLY A 316 -25.67 5.31 5.10
CA GLY A 316 -24.91 4.71 6.20
C GLY A 316 -23.47 5.19 6.32
N LEU A 317 -23.08 6.24 5.58
CA LEU A 317 -21.73 6.80 5.62
C LEU A 317 -21.76 8.19 6.26
N ARG A 318 -20.71 8.54 7.02
CA ARG A 318 -20.55 9.87 7.61
C ARG A 318 -19.64 10.72 6.75
N TYR A 319 -19.98 11.99 6.55
CA TYR A 319 -19.14 12.97 5.86
C TYR A 319 -17.99 13.44 6.79
N GLN A 320 -17.00 12.58 7.00
CA GLN A 320 -15.82 12.88 7.83
C GLN A 320 -14.63 12.02 7.42
N PRO A 321 -13.40 12.42 7.76
CA PRO A 321 -12.22 11.62 7.45
C PRO A 321 -12.29 10.23 8.07
N TYR A 322 -11.85 9.25 7.29
CA TYR A 322 -11.86 7.84 7.65
C TYR A 322 -10.45 7.28 7.51
N CYS A 323 -10.01 6.46 8.46
CA CYS A 323 -8.73 5.76 8.33
C CYS A 323 -8.89 4.38 8.93
N HIS A 324 -8.72 3.35 8.11
CA HIS A 324 -8.69 1.98 8.60
C HIS A 324 -7.70 1.85 9.73
N LEU A 325 -8.16 1.32 10.85
CA LEU A 325 -7.27 0.93 11.92
C LEU A 325 -6.29 -0.12 11.36
N PRO A 326 -5.00 -0.07 11.72
CA PRO A 326 -4.08 -1.14 11.37
C PRO A 326 -4.68 -2.47 11.80
N ALA A 327 -4.49 -3.54 11.01
CA ALA A 327 -4.90 -4.88 11.40
C ALA A 327 -4.39 -5.12 12.83
N ALA A 328 -5.33 -5.33 13.76
CA ALA A 328 -4.97 -5.49 15.14
C ALA A 328 -4.16 -6.78 15.24
N ASP A 329 -2.89 -6.67 15.62
CA ASP A 329 -2.06 -7.81 16.06
C ASP A 329 -2.63 -8.42 17.37
N GLY A 330 -3.95 -8.50 17.52
CA GLY A 330 -4.65 -8.65 18.80
C GLY A 330 -4.58 -7.41 19.70
N THR A 331 -4.28 -6.22 19.16
CA THR A 331 -3.95 -5.04 19.97
C THR A 331 -4.97 -3.90 19.85
N ASP A 332 -5.54 -3.48 20.99
CA ASP A 332 -6.40 -2.29 21.07
C ASP A 332 -5.61 -1.01 20.77
N PHE A 333 -6.07 -0.23 19.78
CA PHE A 333 -5.63 1.15 19.59
C PHE A 333 -6.33 2.08 20.59
N ILE A 334 -5.75 3.26 20.82
CA ILE A 334 -6.38 4.27 21.68
C ILE A 334 -7.62 4.86 20.98
N ALA A 335 -7.55 5.09 19.67
CA ALA A 335 -8.74 5.33 18.87
C ALA A 335 -9.55 4.02 18.77
N LYS A 336 -10.86 4.11 19.02
CA LYS A 336 -11.79 2.98 19.06
C LYS A 336 -12.53 2.77 17.75
N SER A 337 -12.45 3.72 16.82
CA SER A 337 -13.06 3.62 15.51
C SER A 337 -12.17 4.20 14.43
N ALA A 338 -12.41 3.80 13.18
CA ALA A 338 -11.70 4.31 12.02
C ALA A 338 -11.93 5.82 11.80
N GLU A 339 -13.08 6.34 12.24
CA GLU A 339 -13.42 7.75 12.16
C GLU A 339 -12.72 8.58 13.24
N GLU A 340 -12.61 8.07 14.47
CA GLU A 340 -11.78 8.71 15.50
C GLU A 340 -10.33 8.81 15.03
N TRP A 341 -9.83 7.72 14.43
CA TRP A 341 -8.48 7.67 13.89
C TRP A 341 -8.28 8.61 12.70
N GLY A 342 -9.23 8.61 11.76
CA GLY A 342 -9.25 9.53 10.62
C GLY A 342 -9.20 10.99 11.06
N LYS A 343 -10.04 11.39 12.02
CA LYS A 343 -10.04 12.76 12.55
C LYS A 343 -8.71 13.16 13.16
N VAL A 344 -8.12 12.30 14.00
CA VAL A 344 -6.84 12.60 14.66
C VAL A 344 -5.69 12.70 13.66
N ILE A 345 -5.67 11.85 12.63
CA ILE A 345 -4.67 11.97 11.56
C ILE A 345 -4.91 13.24 10.73
N ASP A 346 -6.16 13.60 10.43
CA ASP A 346 -6.47 14.80 9.65
C ASP A 346 -6.07 16.10 10.39
N MET A 347 -6.18 16.14 11.73
CA MET A 347 -5.70 17.25 12.57
C MET A 347 -4.21 17.58 12.36
N THR A 348 -3.41 16.63 11.85
CA THR A 348 -1.99 16.84 11.53
C THR A 348 -1.75 17.78 10.36
N GLY A 349 -2.77 18.01 9.52
CA GLY A 349 -2.65 18.83 8.30
C GLY A 349 -1.74 18.22 7.23
N LYS A 350 -1.28 16.98 7.40
CA LYS A 350 -0.44 16.31 6.40
C LYS A 350 -1.30 15.94 5.18
N PRO A 351 -0.80 16.14 3.94
CA PRO A 351 -1.60 15.92 2.73
C PRO A 351 -1.92 14.45 2.47
N SER A 352 -0.97 13.53 2.62
CA SER A 352 -1.19 12.09 2.40
C SER A 352 -0.50 11.24 3.49
N PRO A 353 -0.91 11.38 4.77
CA PRO A 353 -0.26 10.69 5.87
C PRO A 353 -0.55 9.19 5.82
N ARG A 354 0.50 8.39 6.06
CA ARG A 354 0.39 6.97 6.38
C ARG A 354 0.82 6.76 7.81
N ALA A 355 -0.10 6.32 8.66
CA ALA A 355 0.20 6.05 10.07
C ALA A 355 0.90 4.69 10.22
N THR A 356 1.90 4.62 11.10
CA THR A 356 2.59 3.36 11.44
C THR A 356 2.79 3.26 12.95
N LEU A 357 2.46 2.11 13.54
CA LEU A 357 2.65 1.88 14.97
C LEU A 357 4.13 1.55 15.26
N ILE A 358 4.88 2.54 15.75
CA ILE A 358 6.31 2.36 16.07
C ILE A 358 6.58 1.96 17.52
N TYR A 359 5.66 2.25 18.44
CA TYR A 359 5.77 1.92 19.87
C TYR A 359 4.40 1.71 20.50
N LYS A 360 4.26 0.70 21.36
CA LYS A 360 3.13 0.49 22.26
C LYS A 360 3.62 -0.08 23.57
N SER A 361 3.32 0.54 24.71
CA SER A 361 3.83 0.10 26.01
C SER A 361 3.48 -1.35 26.39
N SER A 362 2.31 -1.84 26.00
CA SER A 362 1.91 -3.24 26.25
C SER A 362 2.65 -4.26 25.38
N ARG A 363 3.23 -3.83 24.25
CA ARG A 363 4.01 -4.69 23.32
C ARG A 363 5.51 -4.55 23.56
N ASP A 364 5.96 -3.31 23.73
CA ASP A 364 7.36 -2.92 23.71
C ASP A 364 7.90 -2.58 25.11
N THR A 365 7.19 -2.95 26.18
CA THR A 365 7.46 -2.61 27.59
C THR A 365 7.16 -1.15 27.97
N PHE A 366 6.96 -0.93 29.27
CA PHE A 366 6.70 0.38 29.87
C PHE A 366 7.99 1.16 30.18
N GLU A 367 9.15 0.65 29.76
CA GLU A 367 10.44 1.26 30.10
C GLU A 367 10.78 2.42 29.16
N TYR A 368 11.26 3.53 29.74
CA TYR A 368 11.64 4.72 28.99
C TYR A 368 12.74 4.49 27.92
N PRO A 369 13.80 3.69 28.18
CA PRO A 369 14.77 3.36 27.13
C PRO A 369 14.16 2.63 25.93
N SER A 370 13.20 1.73 26.16
CA SER A 370 12.51 1.02 25.08
C SER A 370 11.71 1.98 24.20
N PHE A 371 10.97 2.89 24.83
CA PHE A 371 10.28 3.98 24.14
C PHE A 371 11.25 4.82 23.30
N LEU A 372 12.29 5.37 23.92
CA LEU A 372 13.26 6.24 23.25
C LEU A 372 13.91 5.56 22.04
N ASN A 373 14.35 4.30 22.18
CA ASN A 373 14.97 3.54 21.09
C ASN A 373 14.08 3.42 19.85
N LYS A 374 12.74 3.55 20.00
CA LYS A 374 11.79 3.48 18.89
C LYS A 374 11.45 4.83 18.27
N VAL A 375 11.60 5.94 19.02
CA VAL A 375 11.11 7.26 18.63
C VAL A 375 12.19 8.31 18.36
N VAL A 376 13.41 8.13 18.88
CA VAL A 376 14.51 9.07 18.71
C VAL A 376 14.81 9.29 17.22
N GLY A 377 14.99 10.56 16.84
CA GLY A 377 15.28 11.00 15.47
C GLY A 377 14.07 11.00 14.53
N LYS A 378 12.90 10.49 14.95
CA LYS A 378 11.69 10.46 14.12
C LYS A 378 10.86 11.74 14.29
N SER A 379 10.21 12.16 13.20
CA SER A 379 9.29 13.31 13.13
C SER A 379 7.86 12.86 12.78
N GLY A 380 6.89 13.78 12.88
CA GLY A 380 5.48 13.50 12.60
C GLY A 380 4.88 12.49 13.58
N LEU A 381 5.26 12.59 14.85
CA LEU A 381 4.90 11.61 15.87
C LEU A 381 3.57 11.93 16.51
N LEU A 382 2.71 10.91 16.59
CA LEU A 382 1.44 10.98 17.30
C LEU A 382 1.49 10.13 18.57
N PHE A 383 1.51 10.79 19.73
CA PHE A 383 1.41 10.14 21.02
C PHE A 383 -0.05 10.03 21.39
N ALA A 384 -0.54 8.81 21.59
CA ALA A 384 -1.89 8.57 22.08
C ALA A 384 -1.82 7.85 23.44
N ILE A 385 -2.52 8.40 24.42
CA ILE A 385 -2.50 7.98 25.82
C ILE A 385 -3.93 7.67 26.25
N ARG A 386 -4.08 6.57 26.99
CA ARG A 386 -5.32 6.24 27.71
C ARG A 386 -5.05 6.34 29.21
N GLN A 387 -5.82 7.19 29.88
CA GLN A 387 -5.80 7.33 31.33
C GLN A 387 -7.13 6.81 31.90
N GLY A 388 -7.07 5.67 32.58
CA GLY A 388 -8.25 4.95 33.03
C GLY A 388 -9.18 4.56 31.87
N ASP A 389 -10.47 4.49 32.14
CA ASP A 389 -11.47 4.05 31.15
C ASP A 389 -12.16 5.20 30.41
N THR A 390 -11.95 6.44 30.86
CA THR A 390 -12.72 7.62 30.41
C THR A 390 -11.91 8.56 29.53
N HIS A 391 -10.61 8.71 29.78
CA HIS A 391 -9.79 9.73 29.12
C HIS A 391 -8.87 9.11 28.07
N ARG A 392 -9.01 9.60 26.84
CA ARG A 392 -8.15 9.24 25.70
C ARG A 392 -7.74 10.53 25.03
N PHE A 393 -6.44 10.80 24.99
CA PHE A 393 -5.89 12.07 24.55
C PHE A 393 -4.44 11.91 24.14
N GLY A 394 -3.81 12.98 23.70
CA GLY A 394 -2.42 12.91 23.32
C GLY A 394 -1.89 14.19 22.70
N ALA A 395 -0.77 14.04 22.00
CA ALA A 395 -0.10 15.13 21.31
C ALA A 395 0.43 14.68 19.95
N PHE A 396 0.44 15.60 19.01
CA PHE A 396 1.21 15.48 17.78
C PHE A 396 2.43 16.38 17.86
N VAL A 397 3.59 15.87 17.44
CA VAL A 397 4.86 16.59 17.40
C VAL A 397 5.49 16.42 16.03
N ASP A 398 5.61 17.52 15.28
CA ASP A 398 6.19 17.56 13.94
C ASP A 398 7.66 18.01 13.97
N GLY A 399 8.48 17.27 14.71
CA GLY A 399 9.92 17.49 14.75
C GLY A 399 10.66 16.26 15.26
N PRO A 400 11.96 16.11 14.90
CA PRO A 400 12.76 14.97 15.34
C PRO A 400 12.95 14.99 16.85
N LEU A 401 12.59 13.89 17.52
CA LEU A 401 12.88 13.79 18.95
C LEU A 401 14.37 13.63 19.21
N THR A 402 14.94 14.57 19.96
CA THR A 402 16.34 14.53 20.36
C THR A 402 16.45 14.26 21.85
N ALA A 403 16.93 13.07 22.20
CA ALA A 403 17.24 12.72 23.58
C ALA A 403 18.32 13.66 24.15
N PRO A 404 18.26 13.99 25.45
CA PRO A 404 19.32 14.76 26.10
C PRO A 404 20.63 13.95 26.10
N GLN A 405 21.78 14.62 25.99
CA GLN A 405 23.10 13.96 26.09
C GLN A 405 23.29 13.25 27.44
N ASP A 406 22.73 13.84 28.50
CA ASP A 406 22.65 13.25 29.83
C ASP A 406 21.20 12.78 30.06
N PRO A 407 20.95 11.47 30.29
CA PRO A 407 19.61 10.92 30.47
C PRO A 407 18.89 11.44 31.73
N THR A 408 19.58 12.16 32.61
CA THR A 408 18.99 12.82 33.78
C THR A 408 18.56 14.28 33.53
N LYS A 409 18.79 14.79 32.32
CA LYS A 409 18.48 16.19 31.94
C LYS A 409 17.28 16.29 31.00
N THR A 410 16.82 17.51 30.76
CA THR A 410 15.79 17.82 29.77
C THR A 410 16.42 18.50 28.56
N ASN A 411 16.01 18.09 27.36
CA ASN A 411 16.27 18.84 26.14
C ASN A 411 15.03 19.68 25.78
N ARG A 412 15.22 20.90 25.31
CA ARG A 412 14.14 21.80 24.88
C ARG A 412 14.45 22.30 23.49
N TYR A 413 13.51 22.12 22.57
CA TYR A 413 13.58 22.58 21.19
C TYR A 413 12.18 22.91 20.71
N LYS A 414 12.10 23.79 19.72
CA LYS A 414 10.85 24.18 19.09
C LYS A 414 10.44 23.14 18.06
N ALA A 415 9.16 22.78 18.06
CA ALA A 415 8.57 21.93 17.03
C ALA A 415 7.07 22.25 16.91
N PRO A 416 6.49 22.22 15.69
CA PRO A 416 5.05 22.32 15.54
C PRO A 416 4.35 21.25 16.36
N LEU A 417 3.44 21.64 17.24
CA LEU A 417 2.79 20.72 18.15
C LEU A 417 1.35 21.14 18.49
N PHE A 418 0.49 20.14 18.68
CA PHE A 418 -0.85 20.35 19.21
C PHE A 418 -1.25 19.19 20.12
N PHE A 419 -2.19 19.43 21.03
CA PHE A 419 -2.83 18.39 21.82
C PHE A 419 -4.13 17.96 21.17
N PHE A 420 -4.57 16.74 21.42
CA PHE A 420 -5.88 16.29 21.02
C PHE A 420 -6.57 15.50 22.14
N SER A 421 -7.89 15.52 22.15
CA SER A 421 -8.72 14.68 23.01
C SER A 421 -9.66 13.86 22.14
N LEU A 422 -9.73 12.55 22.39
CA LEU A 422 -10.67 11.61 21.78
C LEU A 422 -11.90 11.37 22.69
N SER A 423 -11.71 11.42 24.02
CA SER A 423 -12.78 11.34 25.01
C SER A 423 -12.33 11.88 26.37
N GLY A 424 -13.31 12.13 27.23
CA GLY A 424 -13.11 12.63 28.59
C GLY A 424 -13.51 14.10 28.67
N ALA A 425 -12.55 15.00 28.46
CA ALA A 425 -12.79 16.45 28.53
C ALA A 425 -13.71 17.00 27.41
N TYR A 426 -13.78 16.30 26.27
CA TYR A 426 -14.60 16.67 25.13
C TYR A 426 -15.47 15.47 24.69
N GLU A 427 -16.68 15.77 24.20
CA GLU A 427 -17.61 14.75 23.70
C GLU A 427 -17.20 14.19 22.34
N THR A 428 -16.44 14.96 21.56
CA THR A 428 -16.00 14.59 20.21
C THR A 428 -14.49 14.79 20.06
N PRO A 429 -13.83 14.09 19.11
CA PRO A 429 -12.43 14.29 18.82
C PRO A 429 -12.09 15.77 18.57
N THR A 430 -11.27 16.36 19.43
CA THR A 430 -11.01 17.81 19.47
C THR A 430 -9.52 18.09 19.37
N LYS A 431 -9.14 19.00 18.46
CA LYS A 431 -7.79 19.56 18.36
C LYS A 431 -7.65 20.74 19.33
N ILE A 432 -6.55 20.78 20.06
CA ILE A 432 -6.23 21.81 21.06
C ILE A 432 -4.91 22.44 20.64
N GLU A 433 -5.01 23.58 19.98
CA GLU A 433 -3.85 24.33 19.47
C GLU A 433 -3.08 25.00 20.61
N LEU A 434 -1.77 25.07 20.46
CA LEU A 434 -0.92 25.94 21.27
C LEU A 434 -0.53 27.18 20.47
N PRO A 435 -0.44 28.37 21.09
CA PRO A 435 0.16 29.53 20.44
C PRO A 435 1.58 29.23 19.97
N GLU A 436 1.96 29.67 18.77
CA GLU A 436 3.30 29.41 18.20
C GLU A 436 4.45 29.84 19.12
N GLU A 437 4.26 30.90 19.92
CA GLU A 437 5.24 31.38 20.90
C GLU A 437 5.52 30.39 22.03
N ARG A 438 4.57 29.47 22.27
CA ARG A 438 4.63 28.40 23.29
C ARG A 438 5.00 27.04 22.73
N GLN A 439 5.18 26.95 21.41
CA GLN A 439 5.74 25.79 20.71
C GLN A 439 7.25 25.96 20.54
#